data_AF-A0A4S1F293-F1
#
_entry.id   AF-A0A4S1F293-F1
#
_cell.length_a   1.000
_cell.length_b   1.000
_cell.length_c   1.000
_cell.angle_alpha   90.00
_cell.angle_beta   90.00
_cell.angle_gamma   90.00
#
_symmetry.space_group_name_H-M   'P 1'
#
loop_
_entity.id
_entity.type
_entity.pdbx_description
1 polymer ?
#
loop_
_entity_poly.entity_id
_entity_poly.type
_entity_poly.pdbx_seq_one_letter_code
_entity_poly.pdbx_strand_id
1 'polypeptide(L)'
;MSRAVEPPILPRGSPDRDVNCEVALEAAIAALMTTSEAQGWTKIATERAQQLGLLPAEPPRWRMLRARLIASAALLLLLCAVTAWWVLR
;
A
#
# COMPACT_ATOMS: atom_id res chain seq x y z
N MET A 1 20.62 19.36 -4.68
CA MET A 1 20.21 20.63 -5.32
C MET A 1 18.78 20.44 -5.81
N SER A 2 17.85 21.28 -5.39
CA SER A 2 16.47 21.29 -5.89
C SER A 2 16.48 21.73 -7.35
N ARG A 3 15.90 20.92 -8.24
CA ARG A 3 15.64 21.33 -9.62
C ARG A 3 14.57 22.42 -9.55
N ALA A 4 14.85 23.61 -10.08
CA ALA A 4 13.89 24.70 -10.06
C ALA A 4 12.66 24.30 -10.89
N VAL A 5 11.48 24.41 -10.30
CA VAL A 5 10.20 24.20 -11.00
C VAL A 5 9.97 25.42 -11.89
N GLU A 6 9.82 25.20 -13.20
CA GLU A 6 9.53 26.30 -14.13
C GLU A 6 8.10 26.81 -13.93
N PRO A 7 7.90 28.14 -13.91
CA PRO A 7 6.56 28.71 -13.86
C PRO A 7 5.81 28.47 -15.17
N PRO A 8 4.46 28.55 -15.16
CA PRO A 8 3.68 28.59 -16.39
C PRO A 8 4.17 29.71 -17.32
N ILE A 9 4.34 29.37 -18.59
CA ILE A 9 4.86 30.24 -19.65
C ILE A 9 3.82 31.30 -20.03
N LEU A 10 2.54 30.93 -20.06
CA LEU A 10 1.49 31.80 -20.58
C LEU A 10 0.96 32.80 -19.54
N PRO A 11 0.58 34.03 -19.95
CA PRO A 11 -0.01 35.04 -19.06
C PRO A 11 -1.46 34.69 -18.66
N ARG A 12 -1.97 35.28 -17.58
CA ARG A 12 -3.21 34.81 -16.91
C ARG A 12 -4.47 34.91 -17.78
N GLY A 13 -4.48 35.80 -18.78
CA GLY A 13 -5.60 35.97 -19.70
C GLY A 13 -5.52 35.09 -20.95
N SER A 14 -4.51 34.22 -21.07
CA SER A 14 -4.38 33.33 -22.22
C SER A 14 -5.46 32.24 -22.18
N PRO A 15 -6.16 31.95 -23.28
CA PRO A 15 -7.14 30.87 -23.33
C PRO A 15 -6.51 29.51 -23.01
N ASP A 16 -5.25 29.32 -23.40
CA ASP A 16 -4.50 28.07 -23.16
C ASP A 16 -3.75 28.04 -21.81
N ARG A 17 -4.00 29.02 -20.93
CA ARG A 17 -3.30 29.16 -19.64
C ARG A 17 -3.47 27.90 -18.78
N ASP A 18 -4.66 27.33 -18.76
CA ASP A 18 -4.98 26.18 -17.91
C ASP A 18 -4.19 24.94 -18.34
N VAL A 19 -4.18 24.64 -19.64
CA VAL A 19 -3.38 23.55 -20.22
C VAL A 19 -1.89 23.75 -19.93
N ASN A 20 -1.39 24.99 -20.06
CA ASN A 20 0.00 25.28 -19.72
C ASN A 20 0.32 25.09 -18.23
N CYS A 21 -0.62 25.39 -17.33
CA CYS A 21 -0.46 25.15 -15.90
C CYS A 21 -0.47 23.65 -15.57
N GLU A 22 -1.33 22.85 -16.22
CA GLU A 22 -1.37 21.40 -16.05
C GLU A 22 -0.04 20.75 -16.43
N VAL A 23 0.49 21.06 -17.61
CA VAL A 23 1.79 20.53 -18.08
C VAL A 23 2.93 20.96 -17.14
N ALA A 24 2.94 22.21 -16.68
CA ALA A 24 3.93 22.68 -15.71
C ALA A 24 3.82 21.96 -14.36
N LEU A 25 2.60 21.67 -13.91
CA LEU A 25 2.33 20.95 -12.67
C LEU A 25 2.79 19.50 -12.74
N GLU A 26 2.57 18.80 -13.85
CA GLU A 26 3.04 17.41 -14.04
C GLU A 26 4.57 17.32 -13.88
N ALA A 27 5.31 18.21 -14.53
CA ALA A 27 6.76 18.28 -14.42
C ALA A 27 7.20 18.60 -12.97
N ALA A 28 6.49 19.49 -12.28
CA ALA A 28 6.75 19.83 -10.88
C ALA A 28 6.52 18.63 -9.95
N ILE A 29 5.43 17.88 -10.14
CA ILE A 29 5.09 16.68 -9.36
C ILE A 29 6.15 15.61 -9.60
N ALA A 30 6.54 15.36 -10.85
CA ALA A 30 7.57 14.38 -11.16
C ALA A 30 8.90 14.73 -10.45
N ALA A 31 9.32 16.00 -10.50
CA ALA A 31 10.50 16.46 -9.78
C ALA A 31 10.38 16.29 -8.27
N LEU A 32 9.23 16.64 -7.69
CA LEU A 32 8.95 16.47 -6.27
C LEU A 32 9.04 15.00 -5.85
N MET A 33 8.43 14.09 -6.61
CA MET A 33 8.48 12.65 -6.36
C MET A 33 9.91 12.11 -6.41
N THR A 34 10.67 12.45 -7.46
CA THR A 34 12.07 12.03 -7.58
C THR A 34 12.93 12.55 -6.41
N THR A 35 12.74 13.80 -6.00
CA THR A 35 13.47 14.34 -4.83
C THR A 35 13.05 13.67 -3.53
N SER A 36 11.76 13.42 -3.34
CA SER A 36 11.23 12.73 -2.16
C SER A 36 11.76 11.30 -2.05
N GLU A 37 11.87 10.59 -3.17
CA GLU A 37 12.48 9.26 -3.25
C GLU A 37 13.97 9.30 -2.93
N ALA A 38 14.72 10.22 -3.55
CA ALA A 38 16.15 10.40 -3.29
C ALA A 38 16.45 10.77 -1.83
N GLN A 39 15.54 11.48 -1.16
CA GLN A 39 15.62 11.83 0.26
C GLN A 39 15.04 10.75 1.18
N GLY A 40 14.50 9.65 0.64
CA GLY A 40 13.92 8.56 1.41
C GLY A 40 12.59 8.92 2.11
N TRP A 41 11.97 10.05 1.78
CA TRP A 41 10.74 10.53 2.42
C TRP A 41 9.57 9.58 2.18
N THR A 42 9.50 8.93 1.01
CA THR A 42 8.49 7.92 0.70
C THR A 42 8.53 6.77 1.70
N LYS A 43 9.73 6.30 2.07
CA LYS A 43 9.89 5.23 3.07
C LYS A 43 9.42 5.68 4.45
N ILE A 44 9.83 6.86 4.89
CA ILE A 44 9.43 7.43 6.19
C ILE A 44 7.90 7.61 6.25
N ALA A 45 7.29 8.15 5.20
CA ALA A 45 5.85 8.33 5.12
C ALA A 45 5.11 6.99 5.16
N THR A 46 5.62 5.98 4.46
CA THR A 46 5.05 4.62 4.45
C THR A 46 5.14 3.97 5.83
N GLU A 47 6.30 4.03 6.48
CA GLU A 47 6.50 3.50 7.83
C GLU A 47 5.58 4.19 8.85
N ARG A 48 5.44 5.52 8.76
CA ARG A 48 4.52 6.29 9.60
C ARG A 48 3.06 5.93 9.34
N ALA A 49 2.65 5.80 8.08
CA ALA A 49 1.30 5.40 7.74
C ALA A 49 1.00 3.98 8.23
N GLN A 50 1.97 3.07 8.20
CA GLN A 50 1.85 1.73 8.78
C GLN A 50 1.74 1.76 10.31
N GLN A 51 2.54 2.58 11.00
CA GLN A 51 2.42 2.79 12.46
C GLN A 51 1.05 3.32 12.87
N LEU A 52 0.47 4.22 12.06
CA LEU A 52 -0.84 4.81 12.30
C LEU A 52 -2.00 3.93 11.80
N GLY A 53 -1.71 2.76 11.20
CA GLY A 53 -2.73 1.86 10.66
C GLY A 53 -3.49 2.42 9.44
N LEU A 54 -2.93 3.42 8.75
CA LEU A 54 -3.52 4.05 7.57
C LEU A 54 -3.26 3.25 6.28
N LEU A 55 -2.29 2.33 6.32
CA LEU A 55 -2.09 1.34 5.27
C LEU A 55 -2.77 0.02 5.65
N PRO A 56 -3.36 -0.71 4.68
CA PRO A 56 -3.88 -2.04 4.94
C PRO A 56 -2.73 -2.90 5.48
N ALA A 57 -2.80 -3.21 6.77
CA ALA A 57 -1.77 -4.01 7.42
C ALA A 57 -1.80 -5.41 6.81
N GLU A 58 -0.68 -5.84 6.24
CA GLU A 58 -0.52 -7.24 5.86
C GLU A 58 -0.76 -8.08 7.12
N PRO A 59 -1.66 -9.08 7.10
CA PRO A 59 -2.01 -9.80 8.31
C PRO A 59 -0.75 -10.47 8.83
N PRO A 60 -0.39 -10.28 10.11
CA PRO A 60 0.86 -10.78 10.64
C PRO A 60 0.93 -12.29 10.45
N ARG A 61 2.09 -12.82 10.02
CA ARG A 61 2.30 -14.23 9.64
C ARG A 61 1.82 -15.21 10.72
N TRP A 62 1.86 -14.82 12.00
CA TRP A 62 1.36 -15.64 13.11
C TRP A 62 -0.17 -15.88 13.05
N ARG A 63 -0.96 -14.93 12.52
CA ARG A 63 -2.42 -15.11 12.33
C ARG A 63 -2.70 -16.19 11.30
N MET A 64 -1.95 -16.22 10.20
CA MET A 64 -2.07 -17.27 9.19
C MET A 64 -1.66 -18.64 9.74
N LEU A 65 -0.59 -18.70 10.54
CA LEU A 65 -0.16 -19.93 11.20
C LEU A 65 -1.22 -20.44 12.19
N ARG A 66 -1.82 -19.57 13.01
CA ARG A 66 -2.92 -19.95 13.91
C ARG A 66 -4.13 -20.47 13.14
N ALA A 67 -4.52 -19.81 12.05
CA ALA A 67 -5.64 -20.27 11.23
C ALA A 67 -5.39 -21.67 10.65
N ARG A 68 -4.18 -21.94 10.16
CA ARG A 68 -3.78 -23.28 9.67
C ARG A 68 -3.82 -24.33 10.78
N LEU A 69 -3.32 -24.01 11.98
CA LEU A 69 -3.35 -24.93 13.12
C LEU A 69 -4.79 -25.26 13.51
N ILE A 70 -5.67 -24.25 13.62
CA ILE A 70 -7.09 -24.45 13.93
C ILE A 70 -7.76 -25.33 12.87
N ALA A 71 -7.53 -25.05 11.59
CA ALA A 71 -8.09 -25.85 10.49
C ALA A 71 -7.60 -27.32 10.55
N SER A 72 -6.31 -27.54 10.81
CA SER A 72 -5.76 -28.89 10.94
C SER A 72 -6.33 -29.65 12.14
N ALA A 73 -6.51 -28.98 13.28
CA ALA A 73 -7.11 -29.58 14.47
C ALA A 73 -8.58 -29.95 14.24
N ALA A 74 -9.36 -29.06 13.61
CA ALA A 74 -10.74 -29.34 13.24
C ALA A 74 -10.84 -30.54 12.27
N LEU A 75 -9.94 -30.62 11.29
CA LEU A 75 -9.88 -31.75 10.36
C LEU A 75 -9.58 -33.07 11.08
N LEU A 76 -8.61 -33.07 11.99
CA LEU A 76 -8.28 -34.26 12.79
C LEU A 76 -9.45 -34.71 13.67
N LEU A 77 -10.16 -33.78 14.31
CA LEU A 77 -11.33 -34.09 15.12
C LEU A 77 -12.46 -34.71 14.28
N LEU A 78 -12.72 -34.16 13.09
CA LEU A 78 -13.69 -34.73 12.15
C LEU A 78 -13.29 -36.14 11.72
N LEU A 79 -12.00 -36.35 11.40
CA LEU A 79 -11.51 -37.67 11.02
C LEU A 79 -11.71 -38.70 12.14
N CYS A 80 -11.38 -38.34 13.39
CA CYS A 80 -11.60 -39.18 14.57
C CYS A 80 -13.07 -39.49 14.81
N ALA A 81 -13.96 -38.52 14.63
CA ALA A 81 -15.40 -38.74 14.77
C ALA A 81 -15.91 -39.74 13.71
N VAL A 82 -15.45 -39.60 12.47
CA VAL A 82 -15.80 -40.52 11.38
C VAL A 82 -15.27 -41.93 11.67
N THR A 83 -14.01 -42.08 12.07
CA THR A 83 -13.44 -43.41 12.35
C THR A 83 -14.12 -44.07 13.55
N ALA A 84 -14.39 -43.32 14.63
CA ALA A 84 -15.12 -43.83 15.79
C ALA A 84 -16.54 -44.29 15.42
N TRP A 85 -17.24 -43.53 14.57
CA TRP A 85 -18.55 -43.90 14.04
C TRP A 85 -18.50 -45.18 13.22
N TRP A 86 -17.49 -45.36 12.36
CA TRP A 86 -17.30 -46.58 11.59
C TRP A 86 -17.01 -47.81 12.47
N VAL A 87 -16.29 -47.65 13.57
CA VAL A 87 -15.96 -48.74 14.50
C VAL A 87 -17.13 -49.11 15.41
N LEU A 88 -17.99 -48.16 15.78
CA LEU A 88 -19.17 -48.40 16.62
C LEU A 88 -20.40 -48.95 15.86
N ARG A 89 -20.34 -49.03 14.54
CA ARG A 89 -21.41 -49.52 13.67
C ARG A 89 -21.29 -51.02 13.42
#